data_AF-K2BB38-F1
#
_entry.id   AF-K2BB38-F1
#
_cell.length_a   1.000
_cell.length_b   1.000
_cell.length_c   1.000
_cell.angle_alpha   90.00
_cell.angle_beta   90.00
_cell.angle_gamma   90.00
#
_symmetry.space_group_name_H-M   'P 1'
#
loop_
_entity.id
_entity.type
_entity.pdbx_description
1 polymer ?
#
loop_
_entity_poly.entity_id
_entity_poly.type
_entity_poly.pdbx_seq_one_letter_code
_entity_poly.pdbx_strand_id
1 'polypeptide(L)'
;MLRKDKTITDKEMYDAIWTHDLGKIENLYKLSNIDRYFNHEYPDSNPRHKTFIHLAAAYSSPDIIIYMLKNGADINICDEDGNTPIFDAIEHNSVNALNTLLEFGADPNAKDKNRYTPLLCAVNGCSFNVDYVKKLLEAGANANERDRTGRSPYQRAVSMRDANKGYKQLISDHYNDLAELIAKYDITQIFQKVSELTENNHNLENKVVLMQNQINSLVEQLNQMQSRVNNTEANPNKEILDSPQRKKMKIIAKLKFNGRNIMDVRKKTEKVSDTAKPVLAVKYVTSKPTFWKNKGCGNRETPLSNNECSKIFLSDEDIEQAEKHPNIDNIKTVSVRERWINKLFEKYVKKDGYKQIVILGSGFDIRPYKKSKQNQENKKSGSLYSKLKFWEVDKPEILDEKEKIFQSKSLDKNATYIKADYTKTDFIKMLLDSGLNPKEPTLIIFEGNLMYLEKDQAKEVFSNLKASLNEFVITFDYFPQTLVNMIASNAIKGSNESLWKTGIDDLQNFALQCGLTVIDNRSIGELSKEYDVDNNPSYGANKYSVCALRK
;
A
#
# COMPACT_ATOMS: atom_id res chain seq x y z
N MET A 1 -64.05 8.59 23.28
CA MET A 1 -64.17 9.46 22.10
C MET A 1 -62.79 9.98 21.72
N LEU A 2 -62.38 9.64 20.49
CA LEU A 2 -61.27 10.23 19.71
C LEU A 2 -59.84 10.08 20.28
N ARG A 3 -59.26 8.88 20.18
CA ARG A 3 -57.84 8.78 19.77
C ARG A 3 -57.81 9.28 18.34
N LYS A 4 -57.57 10.59 18.14
CA LYS A 4 -57.21 11.10 16.82
C LYS A 4 -55.90 10.39 16.44
N ASP A 5 -55.96 9.56 15.42
CA ASP A 5 -54.80 9.22 14.60
C ASP A 5 -54.04 10.51 14.33
N LYS A 6 -52.94 10.73 15.05
CA LYS A 6 -51.91 11.65 14.58
C LYS A 6 -51.19 10.89 13.48
N THR A 7 -51.75 10.92 12.27
CA THR A 7 -50.98 10.65 11.06
C THR A 7 -49.75 11.55 11.13
N ILE A 8 -48.58 10.97 11.35
CA ILE A 8 -47.31 11.70 11.22
C ILE A 8 -47.35 12.34 9.86
N THR A 9 -47.28 13.67 9.83
CA THR A 9 -47.23 14.36 8.56
C THR A 9 -45.82 14.19 8.01
N ASP A 10 -45.68 13.82 6.74
CA ASP A 10 -44.38 13.71 6.07
C ASP A 10 -43.55 15.00 6.20
N LYS A 11 -44.24 16.12 6.41
CA LYS A 11 -43.70 17.42 6.81
C LYS A 11 -42.94 17.41 8.14
N GLU A 12 -43.47 16.82 9.21
CA GLU A 12 -42.81 16.79 10.52
C GLU A 12 -41.49 16.00 10.48
N MET A 13 -41.47 14.92 9.70
CA MET A 13 -40.28 14.10 9.47
C MET A 13 -39.28 14.82 8.57
N TYR A 14 -39.75 15.45 7.49
CA TYR A 14 -38.93 16.31 6.62
C TYR A 14 -38.25 17.44 7.42
N ASP A 15 -39.02 18.20 8.21
CA ASP A 15 -38.50 19.29 9.03
C ASP A 15 -37.44 18.78 10.01
N ALA A 16 -37.68 17.61 10.63
CA ALA A 16 -36.73 17.02 11.57
C ALA A 16 -35.41 16.61 10.90
N ILE A 17 -35.47 16.06 9.68
CA ILE A 17 -34.27 15.71 8.91
C ILE A 17 -33.53 16.97 8.46
N TRP A 18 -34.25 17.98 7.97
CA TRP A 18 -33.69 19.28 7.59
C TRP A 18 -32.99 19.97 8.75
N THR A 19 -33.56 19.92 9.96
CA THR A 19 -32.97 20.53 11.16
C THR A 19 -31.99 19.62 11.90
N HIS A 20 -31.67 18.44 11.37
CA HIS A 20 -30.82 17.43 12.02
C HIS A 20 -31.28 17.00 13.44
N ASP A 21 -32.58 17.03 13.71
CA ASP A 21 -33.14 16.75 15.04
C ASP A 21 -33.40 15.25 15.23
N LEU A 22 -32.33 14.53 15.62
CA LEU A 22 -32.39 13.09 15.87
C LEU A 22 -33.41 12.72 16.96
N GLY A 23 -33.54 13.52 18.02
CA GLY A 23 -34.49 13.24 19.10
C GLY A 23 -35.95 13.31 18.63
N LYS A 24 -36.27 14.24 17.73
CA LYS A 24 -37.58 14.29 17.07
C LYS A 24 -37.77 13.11 16.11
N ILE A 25 -36.74 12.72 15.36
CA ILE A 25 -36.78 11.56 14.45
C ILE A 25 -37.01 10.26 15.23
N GLU A 26 -36.30 10.03 16.34
CA GLU A 26 -36.47 8.85 17.20
C GLU A 26 -37.91 8.69 17.71
N ASN A 27 -38.57 9.80 18.01
CA ASN A 27 -39.97 9.82 18.44
C ASN A 27 -40.94 9.56 17.28
N LEU A 28 -40.66 10.09 16.09
CA LEU A 28 -41.47 9.88 14.88
C LEU A 28 -41.28 8.46 14.28
N TYR A 29 -40.11 7.85 14.47
CA TYR A 29 -39.76 6.53 13.93
C TYR A 29 -40.62 5.39 14.48
N LYS A 30 -41.07 5.50 15.73
CA LYS A 30 -41.89 4.46 16.41
C LYS A 30 -43.30 4.30 15.82
N LEU A 31 -43.69 5.14 14.87
CA LEU A 31 -45.08 5.35 14.47
C LEU A 31 -45.30 5.32 12.94
N SER A 32 -44.27 5.06 12.12
CA SER A 32 -44.39 5.06 10.65
C SER A 32 -43.56 3.97 9.94
N ASN A 33 -43.99 3.58 8.72
CA ASN A 33 -43.26 2.65 7.86
C ASN A 33 -42.09 3.37 7.17
N ILE A 34 -40.89 2.77 7.22
CA ILE A 34 -39.59 3.42 7.03
C ILE A 34 -39.25 3.64 5.55
N ASP A 35 -39.60 2.68 4.70
CA ASP A 35 -39.25 2.69 3.27
C ASP A 35 -40.37 3.28 2.39
N ARG A 36 -41.37 3.93 3.01
CA ARG A 36 -42.43 4.58 2.23
C ARG A 36 -41.91 5.86 1.57
N TYR A 37 -42.34 6.08 0.35
CA TYR A 37 -42.19 7.37 -0.33
C TYR A 37 -42.99 8.44 0.41
N PHE A 38 -42.38 9.61 0.62
CA PHE A 38 -43.05 10.69 1.35
C PHE A 38 -44.05 11.42 0.42
N ASN A 39 -45.29 11.61 0.87
CA ASN A 39 -46.36 12.27 0.13
C ASN A 39 -46.42 13.78 0.46
N HIS A 40 -46.71 14.63 -0.54
CA HIS A 40 -46.32 16.04 -0.58
C HIS A 40 -47.40 17.07 -0.17
N GLU A 41 -46.99 18.21 0.42
CA GLU A 41 -47.78 19.46 0.54
C GLU A 41 -46.98 20.80 0.35
N TYR A 42 -45.76 20.82 -0.20
CA TYR A 42 -45.01 22.05 -0.58
C TYR A 42 -44.60 22.13 -2.08
N PRO A 43 -44.09 23.25 -2.63
CA PRO A 43 -44.03 23.42 -4.10
C PRO A 43 -42.72 23.14 -4.85
N ASP A 44 -41.54 22.92 -4.25
CA ASP A 44 -40.26 23.06 -5.02
C ASP A 44 -39.23 21.91 -4.99
N SER A 45 -39.53 20.68 -4.52
CA SER A 45 -38.45 19.66 -4.46
C SER A 45 -38.73 18.15 -4.54
N ASN A 46 -39.91 17.64 -4.93
CA ASN A 46 -39.98 16.18 -5.20
C ASN A 46 -41.00 15.72 -6.26
N PRO A 47 -40.58 15.58 -7.53
CA PRO A 47 -41.29 14.79 -8.53
C PRO A 47 -40.70 13.36 -8.68
N ARG A 48 -40.01 12.79 -7.67
CA ARG A 48 -39.15 11.60 -7.85
C ARG A 48 -39.35 10.43 -6.86
N HIS A 49 -40.48 10.29 -6.14
CA HIS A 49 -40.64 9.25 -5.10
C HIS A 49 -39.37 9.02 -4.22
N LYS A 50 -38.80 10.07 -3.65
CA LYS A 50 -37.72 9.93 -2.66
C LYS A 50 -38.25 9.40 -1.32
N THR A 51 -37.38 8.72 -0.57
CA THR A 51 -37.63 8.30 0.83
C THR A 51 -36.85 9.18 1.81
N PHE A 52 -37.09 9.01 3.12
CA PHE A 52 -36.41 9.82 4.14
C PHE A 52 -34.88 9.62 4.19
N ILE A 53 -34.37 8.44 3.81
CA ILE A 53 -32.93 8.20 3.73
C ILE A 53 -32.27 8.95 2.56
N HIS A 54 -32.99 9.18 1.45
CA HIS A 54 -32.53 10.05 0.37
C HIS A 54 -32.37 11.50 0.84
N LEU A 55 -33.34 12.00 1.61
CA LEU A 55 -33.27 13.35 2.20
C LEU A 55 -32.14 13.47 3.21
N ALA A 56 -31.96 12.47 4.08
CA ALA A 56 -30.87 12.45 5.06
C ALA A 56 -29.49 12.43 4.38
N ALA A 57 -29.37 11.73 3.24
CA ALA A 57 -28.17 11.72 2.40
C ALA A 57 -27.91 13.09 1.75
N ALA A 58 -28.94 13.71 1.18
CA ALA A 58 -28.85 15.04 0.59
C ALA A 58 -28.41 16.10 1.62
N TYR A 59 -28.98 16.09 2.83
CA TYR A 59 -28.66 17.07 3.88
C TYR A 59 -27.42 16.74 4.71
N SER A 60 -26.64 15.70 4.39
CA SER A 60 -25.42 15.34 5.12
C SER A 60 -25.66 15.02 6.60
N SER A 61 -26.67 14.19 6.89
CA SER A 61 -27.06 13.82 8.26
C SER A 61 -26.61 12.39 8.62
N PRO A 62 -25.32 12.12 8.91
CA PRO A 62 -24.82 10.77 9.14
C PRO A 62 -25.51 10.06 10.32
N ASP A 63 -25.76 10.76 11.44
CA ASP A 63 -26.43 10.17 12.61
C ASP A 63 -27.86 9.72 12.30
N ILE A 64 -28.57 10.49 11.47
CA ILE A 64 -29.93 10.16 11.01
C ILE A 64 -29.90 8.97 10.05
N ILE A 65 -28.93 8.93 9.12
CA ILE A 65 -28.72 7.79 8.21
C ILE A 65 -28.45 6.52 9.03
N ILE A 66 -27.51 6.58 9.98
CA ILE A 66 -27.17 5.45 10.86
C ILE A 66 -28.40 4.99 11.63
N TYR A 67 -29.16 5.92 12.20
CA TYR A 67 -30.37 5.60 12.94
C TYR A 67 -31.41 4.92 12.04
N MET A 68 -31.63 5.44 10.82
CA MET A 68 -32.57 4.87 9.87
C MET A 68 -32.19 3.44 9.46
N LEU A 69 -30.92 3.22 9.13
CA LEU A 69 -30.40 1.91 8.74
C LEU A 69 -30.48 0.88 9.87
N LYS A 70 -30.16 1.27 11.10
CA LYS A 70 -30.29 0.40 12.29
C LYS A 70 -31.72 -0.04 12.56
N ASN A 71 -32.70 0.74 12.11
CA ASN A 71 -34.11 0.41 12.26
C ASN A 71 -34.72 -0.20 10.98
N GLY A 72 -33.91 -0.55 9.98
CA GLY A 72 -34.34 -1.37 8.85
C GLY A 72 -34.63 -0.62 7.55
N ALA A 73 -34.21 0.64 7.42
CA ALA A 73 -34.27 1.32 6.12
C ALA A 73 -33.41 0.58 5.07
N ASP A 74 -33.94 0.43 3.85
CA ASP A 74 -33.16 -0.12 2.74
C ASP A 74 -32.15 0.91 2.23
N ILE A 75 -30.87 0.59 2.36
CA ILE A 75 -29.75 1.44 1.97
C ILE A 75 -29.64 1.65 0.45
N ASN A 76 -30.20 0.73 -0.34
CA ASN A 76 -30.16 0.76 -1.81
C ASN A 76 -31.55 1.04 -2.41
N ILE A 77 -32.48 1.57 -1.62
CA ILE A 77 -33.82 1.92 -2.10
C ILE A 77 -33.73 2.95 -3.23
N CYS A 78 -34.47 2.70 -4.32
CA CYS A 78 -34.45 3.57 -5.49
C CYS A 78 -35.59 4.58 -5.48
N ASP A 79 -35.28 5.80 -5.90
CA ASP A 79 -36.24 6.83 -6.29
C ASP A 79 -36.83 6.56 -7.71
N GLU A 80 -37.69 7.44 -8.22
CA GLU A 80 -38.27 7.33 -9.58
C GLU A 80 -37.24 7.34 -10.69
N ASP A 81 -36.08 7.97 -10.51
CA ASP A 81 -35.04 7.98 -11.52
C ASP A 81 -34.09 6.78 -11.38
N GLY A 82 -34.34 5.89 -10.41
CA GLY A 82 -33.49 4.76 -10.10
C GLY A 82 -32.27 5.14 -9.26
N ASN A 83 -32.23 6.36 -8.73
CA ASN A 83 -31.15 6.81 -7.86
C ASN A 83 -31.32 6.20 -6.48
N THR A 84 -30.22 5.71 -5.91
CA THR A 84 -30.11 5.31 -4.51
C THR A 84 -29.65 6.50 -3.65
N PRO A 85 -29.70 6.42 -2.31
CA PRO A 85 -29.24 7.50 -1.43
C PRO A 85 -27.79 7.95 -1.67
N ILE A 86 -26.92 7.10 -2.22
CA ILE A 86 -25.56 7.49 -2.63
C ILE A 86 -25.57 8.61 -3.67
N PHE A 87 -26.50 8.59 -4.63
CA PHE A 87 -26.59 9.62 -5.66
C PHE A 87 -26.93 10.97 -5.04
N ASP A 88 -27.88 11.01 -4.10
CA ASP A 88 -28.24 12.22 -3.37
C ASP A 88 -27.07 12.81 -2.57
N ALA A 89 -26.27 11.95 -1.91
CA ALA A 89 -25.07 12.39 -1.20
C ALA A 89 -24.03 13.03 -2.16
N ILE A 90 -23.90 12.52 -3.39
CA ILE A 90 -22.97 13.05 -4.39
C ILE A 90 -23.50 14.35 -4.99
N GLU A 91 -24.78 14.39 -5.40
CA GLU A 91 -25.40 15.57 -6.02
C GLU A 91 -25.42 16.78 -5.09
N HIS A 92 -25.56 16.56 -3.78
CA HIS A 92 -25.60 17.63 -2.76
C HIS A 92 -24.25 17.87 -2.08
N ASN A 93 -23.17 17.23 -2.55
CA ASN A 93 -21.82 17.36 -2.00
C ASN A 93 -21.73 17.05 -0.48
N SER A 94 -22.37 15.97 -0.07
CA SER A 94 -22.41 15.43 1.30
C SER A 94 -21.44 14.25 1.50
N VAL A 95 -20.12 14.51 1.62
CA VAL A 95 -19.07 13.47 1.79
C VAL A 95 -19.32 12.58 3.01
N ASN A 96 -19.78 13.17 4.13
CA ASN A 96 -20.03 12.43 5.37
C ASN A 96 -21.18 11.42 5.21
N ALA A 97 -22.24 11.81 4.48
CA ALA A 97 -23.32 10.90 4.13
C ALA A 97 -22.82 9.79 3.19
N LEU A 98 -22.01 10.12 2.17
CA LEU A 98 -21.41 9.10 1.30
C LEU A 98 -20.62 8.06 2.10
N ASN A 99 -19.74 8.50 3.01
CA ASN A 99 -18.97 7.58 3.85
C ASN A 99 -19.86 6.66 4.66
N THR A 100 -20.85 7.24 5.34
CA THR A 100 -21.79 6.50 6.17
C THR A 100 -22.55 5.47 5.35
N LEU A 101 -23.03 5.83 4.16
CA LEU A 101 -23.74 4.90 3.27
C LEU A 101 -22.81 3.77 2.80
N LEU A 102 -21.59 4.07 2.36
CA LEU A 102 -20.63 3.05 1.92
C LEU A 102 -20.19 2.12 3.06
N GLU A 103 -19.96 2.65 4.26
CA GLU A 103 -19.61 1.88 5.46
C GLU A 103 -20.72 0.88 5.86
N PHE A 104 -21.98 1.25 5.63
CA PHE A 104 -23.13 0.38 5.88
C PHE A 104 -23.50 -0.50 4.68
N GLY A 105 -22.66 -0.56 3.64
CA GLY A 105 -22.79 -1.51 2.53
C GLY A 105 -23.67 -1.06 1.37
N ALA A 106 -23.84 0.25 1.19
CA ALA A 106 -24.50 0.79 0.00
C ALA A 106 -23.73 0.39 -1.27
N ASP A 107 -24.44 0.02 -2.35
CA ASP A 107 -23.83 -0.46 -3.58
C ASP A 107 -23.19 0.69 -4.38
N PRO A 108 -21.84 0.77 -4.48
CA PRO A 108 -21.17 1.82 -5.23
C PRO A 108 -21.30 1.65 -6.75
N ASN A 109 -21.87 0.54 -7.21
CA ASN A 109 -22.13 0.19 -8.60
C ASN A 109 -23.61 0.26 -8.98
N ALA A 110 -24.48 0.76 -8.09
CA ALA A 110 -25.89 0.98 -8.37
C ALA A 110 -26.05 1.77 -9.68
N LYS A 111 -27.09 1.45 -10.46
CA LYS A 111 -27.34 2.10 -11.75
C LYS A 111 -28.69 2.79 -11.70
N ASP A 112 -28.68 4.09 -11.96
CA ASP A 112 -29.91 4.83 -12.21
C ASP A 112 -30.57 4.33 -13.51
N LYS A 113 -31.79 4.81 -13.80
CA LYS A 113 -32.46 4.49 -15.07
C LYS A 113 -31.60 4.85 -16.27
N ASN A 114 -30.77 5.88 -16.16
CA ASN A 114 -29.84 6.33 -17.21
C ASN A 114 -28.52 5.56 -17.30
N ARG A 115 -28.37 4.45 -16.54
CA ARG A 115 -27.12 3.68 -16.42
C ARG A 115 -25.93 4.50 -15.90
N TYR A 116 -26.17 5.63 -15.25
CA TYR A 116 -25.16 6.30 -14.47
C TYR A 116 -24.93 5.49 -13.21
N THR A 117 -23.65 5.26 -12.91
CA THR A 117 -23.19 4.78 -11.60
C THR A 117 -22.89 5.98 -10.71
N PRO A 118 -22.82 5.79 -9.38
CA PRO A 118 -22.29 6.79 -8.46
C PRO A 118 -20.97 7.41 -8.94
N LEU A 119 -20.05 6.59 -9.45
CA LEU A 119 -18.76 7.05 -9.97
C LEU A 119 -18.94 7.95 -11.21
N LEU A 120 -19.83 7.59 -12.13
CA LEU A 120 -20.14 8.44 -13.27
C LEU A 120 -20.82 9.75 -12.84
N CYS A 121 -21.69 9.72 -11.82
CA CYS A 121 -22.33 10.90 -11.26
C CYS A 121 -21.31 11.86 -10.62
N ALA A 122 -20.38 11.34 -9.81
CA ALA A 122 -19.29 12.12 -9.21
C ALA A 122 -18.38 12.79 -10.26
N VAL A 123 -18.23 12.19 -11.44
CA VAL A 123 -17.45 12.75 -12.56
C VAL A 123 -18.24 13.78 -13.39
N ASN A 124 -19.59 13.76 -13.35
CA ASN A 124 -20.45 14.48 -14.30
C ASN A 124 -20.87 15.92 -13.89
N GLY A 125 -20.18 16.56 -12.94
CA GLY A 125 -20.22 18.01 -12.78
C GLY A 125 -21.18 18.62 -11.76
N CYS A 126 -21.79 17.81 -10.88
CA CYS A 126 -22.50 18.34 -9.69
C CYS A 126 -21.53 18.61 -8.52
N SER A 127 -20.42 17.87 -8.42
CA SER A 127 -19.35 18.11 -7.46
C SER A 127 -18.00 17.67 -8.05
N PHE A 128 -17.13 18.61 -8.42
CA PHE A 128 -15.75 18.28 -8.88
C PHE A 128 -14.84 17.99 -7.67
N ASN A 129 -15.22 16.97 -6.90
CA ASN A 129 -14.51 16.61 -5.69
C ASN A 129 -13.94 15.20 -5.83
N VAL A 130 -12.61 15.15 -5.92
CA VAL A 130 -11.80 13.94 -6.07
C VAL A 130 -12.06 12.95 -4.92
N ASP A 131 -12.49 13.43 -3.76
CA ASP A 131 -12.74 12.57 -2.61
C ASP A 131 -13.94 11.62 -2.81
N TYR A 132 -15.00 12.02 -3.53
CA TYR A 132 -16.06 11.07 -3.89
C TYR A 132 -15.54 9.98 -4.81
N VAL A 133 -14.75 10.35 -5.81
CA VAL A 133 -14.16 9.39 -6.74
C VAL A 133 -13.23 8.42 -6.03
N LYS A 134 -12.37 8.91 -5.12
CA LYS A 134 -11.54 8.04 -4.27
C LYS A 134 -12.39 7.08 -3.46
N LYS A 135 -13.36 7.59 -2.71
CA LYS A 135 -14.22 6.80 -1.81
C LYS A 135 -15.05 5.76 -2.54
N LEU A 136 -15.61 6.11 -3.71
CA LEU A 136 -16.35 5.17 -4.55
C LEU A 136 -15.43 4.09 -5.13
N LEU A 137 -14.24 4.44 -5.62
CA LEU A 137 -13.27 3.47 -6.13
C LEU A 137 -12.74 2.54 -5.01
N GLU A 138 -12.50 3.07 -3.82
CA GLU A 138 -12.11 2.32 -2.62
C GLU A 138 -13.22 1.35 -2.18
N ALA A 139 -14.48 1.76 -2.30
CA ALA A 139 -15.63 0.90 -2.04
C ALA A 139 -15.89 -0.14 -3.15
N GLY A 140 -15.12 -0.12 -4.26
CA GLY A 140 -15.22 -1.10 -5.34
C GLY A 140 -16.09 -0.68 -6.53
N ALA A 141 -16.28 0.63 -6.76
CA ALA A 141 -16.91 1.12 -7.97
C ALA A 141 -16.15 0.69 -9.23
N ASN A 142 -16.88 0.29 -10.26
CA ASN A 142 -16.35 -0.15 -11.54
C ASN A 142 -15.94 1.05 -12.40
N ALA A 143 -14.63 1.32 -12.46
CA ALA A 143 -14.03 2.38 -13.28
C ALA A 143 -14.25 2.22 -14.80
N ASN A 144 -14.69 1.05 -15.23
CA ASN A 144 -14.89 0.68 -16.63
C ASN A 144 -16.36 0.64 -17.06
N GLU A 145 -17.30 0.84 -16.15
CA GLU A 145 -18.71 0.87 -16.50
C GLU A 145 -18.97 2.00 -17.52
N ARG A 146 -19.75 1.72 -18.55
CA ARG A 146 -20.04 2.69 -19.60
C ARG A 146 -21.42 3.28 -19.41
N ASP A 147 -21.50 4.60 -19.49
CA ASP A 147 -22.77 5.31 -19.55
C ASP A 147 -23.52 5.01 -20.87
N ARG A 148 -24.74 5.54 -21.01
CA ARG A 148 -25.57 5.40 -22.23
C ARG A 148 -24.93 5.93 -23.51
N THR A 149 -23.95 6.83 -23.42
CA THR A 149 -23.18 7.34 -24.57
C THR A 149 -21.97 6.47 -24.90
N GLY A 150 -21.79 5.35 -24.20
CA GLY A 150 -20.68 4.41 -24.39
C GLY A 150 -19.37 4.91 -23.78
N ARG A 151 -19.37 5.99 -22.98
CA ARG A 151 -18.16 6.54 -22.36
C ARG A 151 -17.94 5.94 -20.97
N SER A 152 -16.69 5.61 -20.64
CA SER A 152 -16.30 5.25 -19.27
C SER A 152 -16.13 6.51 -18.39
N PRO A 153 -16.08 6.37 -17.06
CA PRO A 153 -15.73 7.47 -16.15
C PRO A 153 -14.48 8.24 -16.58
N TYR A 154 -13.43 7.55 -17.01
CA TYR A 154 -12.20 8.19 -17.51
C TYR A 154 -12.48 9.04 -18.75
N GLN A 155 -13.17 8.47 -19.74
CA GLN A 155 -13.51 9.18 -20.98
C GLN A 155 -14.43 10.36 -20.71
N ARG A 156 -15.32 10.24 -19.72
CA ARG A 156 -16.18 11.34 -19.30
C ARG A 156 -15.37 12.47 -18.67
N ALA A 157 -14.48 12.17 -17.73
CA ALA A 157 -13.58 13.13 -17.09
C ALA A 157 -12.74 13.90 -18.12
N VAL A 158 -12.15 13.20 -19.10
CA VAL A 158 -11.37 13.82 -20.19
C VAL A 158 -12.26 14.70 -21.08
N SER A 159 -13.47 14.25 -21.43
CA SER A 159 -14.38 15.07 -22.25
C SER A 159 -14.86 16.33 -21.54
N MET A 160 -15.02 16.28 -20.21
CA MET A 160 -15.41 17.44 -19.40
C MET A 160 -14.29 18.50 -19.32
N ARG A 161 -13.02 18.07 -19.30
CA ARG A 161 -11.85 18.97 -19.41
C ARG A 161 -11.93 19.85 -20.67
N ASP A 162 -12.36 19.27 -21.79
CA ASP A 162 -12.42 19.97 -23.08
C ASP A 162 -13.65 20.89 -23.20
N ALA A 163 -14.74 20.56 -22.49
CA ALA A 163 -15.99 21.31 -22.50
C ALA A 163 -16.00 22.52 -21.54
N ASN A 164 -15.36 22.44 -20.37
CA ASN A 164 -15.38 23.49 -19.32
C ASN A 164 -14.33 24.61 -19.52
N LYS A 165 -14.25 25.19 -20.73
CA LYS A 165 -13.27 26.26 -21.05
C LYS A 165 -13.42 27.55 -20.23
N GLY A 166 -14.58 27.77 -19.57
CA GLY A 166 -14.90 28.98 -18.79
C GLY A 166 -14.40 29.00 -17.34
N TYR A 167 -13.95 27.87 -16.79
CA TYR A 167 -13.53 27.73 -15.38
C TYR A 167 -12.06 27.28 -15.21
N LYS A 168 -11.21 27.60 -16.19
CA LYS A 168 -9.83 27.08 -16.36
C LYS A 168 -8.94 27.16 -15.11
N GLN A 169 -9.15 28.13 -14.22
CA GLN A 169 -8.24 28.39 -13.10
C GLN A 169 -8.60 27.64 -11.80
N LEU A 170 -9.84 27.16 -11.66
CA LEU A 170 -10.28 26.32 -10.52
C LEU A 170 -10.18 24.80 -10.83
N ILE A 171 -10.20 24.45 -12.11
CA ILE A 171 -10.44 23.10 -12.62
C ILE A 171 -9.16 22.37 -13.05
N SER A 172 -8.05 23.09 -13.25
CA SER A 172 -6.78 22.54 -13.79
C SER A 172 -6.27 21.32 -13.04
N ASP A 173 -6.20 21.39 -11.72
CA ASP A 173 -5.42 20.42 -10.94
C ASP A 173 -6.27 19.18 -10.59
N HIS A 174 -7.50 19.40 -10.12
CA HIS A 174 -8.42 18.34 -9.74
C HIS A 174 -8.84 17.42 -10.90
N TYR A 175 -8.89 17.91 -12.14
CA TYR A 175 -9.30 17.09 -13.29
C TYR A 175 -8.21 16.15 -13.79
N ASN A 176 -6.95 16.60 -13.77
CA ASN A 176 -5.82 15.73 -14.12
C ASN A 176 -5.70 14.63 -13.06
N ASP A 177 -5.83 14.99 -11.79
CA ASP A 177 -5.84 14.03 -10.67
C ASP A 177 -6.98 13.02 -10.82
N LEU A 178 -8.19 13.47 -11.15
CA LEU A 178 -9.37 12.62 -11.38
C LEU A 178 -9.13 11.64 -12.55
N ALA A 179 -8.63 12.13 -13.68
CA ALA A 179 -8.38 11.32 -14.86
C ALA A 179 -7.25 10.31 -14.62
N GLU A 180 -6.16 10.72 -13.98
CA GLU A 180 -5.04 9.84 -13.62
C GLU A 180 -5.46 8.79 -12.59
N LEU A 181 -6.23 9.19 -11.57
CA LEU A 181 -6.77 8.29 -10.55
C LEU A 181 -7.69 7.22 -11.16
N ILE A 182 -8.67 7.62 -11.97
CA ILE A 182 -9.60 6.66 -12.61
C ILE A 182 -8.85 5.72 -13.56
N ALA A 183 -7.88 6.23 -14.34
CA ALA A 183 -7.05 5.42 -15.21
C ALA A 183 -6.21 4.38 -14.44
N LYS A 184 -5.70 4.74 -13.26
CA LYS A 184 -4.97 3.81 -12.38
C LYS A 184 -5.85 2.64 -11.91
N TYR A 185 -7.12 2.90 -11.57
CA TYR A 185 -8.03 1.86 -11.13
C TYR A 185 -8.47 0.93 -12.28
N ASP A 186 -8.58 1.43 -13.52
CA ASP A 186 -8.77 0.59 -14.72
C ASP A 186 -7.61 -0.40 -14.91
N ILE A 187 -6.38 0.09 -14.86
CA ILE A 187 -5.17 -0.76 -14.97
C ILE A 187 -5.13 -1.81 -13.85
N THR A 188 -5.48 -1.44 -12.62
CA THR A 188 -5.53 -2.37 -11.47
C THR A 188 -6.56 -3.48 -11.69
N GLN A 189 -7.76 -3.16 -12.20
CA GLN A 189 -8.78 -4.17 -12.50
C GLN A 189 -8.36 -5.12 -13.63
N ILE A 190 -7.67 -4.61 -14.66
CA ILE A 190 -7.08 -5.45 -15.72
C ILE A 190 -6.08 -6.42 -15.12
N PHE A 191 -5.19 -5.96 -14.24
CA PHE A 191 -4.23 -6.83 -13.56
C PHE A 191 -4.91 -7.86 -12.65
N GLN A 192 -5.94 -7.47 -11.91
CA GLN A 192 -6.70 -8.40 -11.08
C GLN A 192 -7.40 -9.47 -11.92
N LYS A 193 -7.97 -9.10 -13.06
CA LYS A 193 -8.58 -10.06 -14.01
C LYS A 193 -7.55 -11.02 -14.60
N VAL A 194 -6.37 -10.51 -14.94
CA VAL A 194 -5.24 -11.33 -15.40
C VAL A 194 -4.80 -12.30 -14.29
N SER A 195 -4.71 -11.84 -13.04
CA SER A 195 -4.35 -12.67 -11.89
C SER A 195 -5.38 -13.78 -11.60
N GLU A 196 -6.68 -13.45 -11.60
CA GLU A 196 -7.79 -14.41 -11.43
C GLU A 196 -7.82 -15.49 -12.52
N LEU A 197 -7.44 -15.12 -13.75
CA LEU A 197 -7.33 -16.04 -14.88
C LEU A 197 -6.07 -16.91 -14.80
N THR A 198 -5.01 -16.45 -14.12
CA THR A 198 -3.78 -17.23 -13.89
C THR A 198 -3.88 -18.18 -12.69
N GLU A 199 -4.74 -17.90 -11.70
CA GLU A 199 -4.92 -18.74 -10.51
C GLU A 199 -5.79 -19.98 -10.74
N ASN A 200 -6.53 -20.08 -11.86
CA ASN A 200 -7.46 -21.18 -12.14
C ASN A 200 -7.02 -22.12 -13.31
N ASN A 201 -6.17 -23.11 -12.95
CA ASN A 201 -6.12 -24.50 -13.46
C ASN A 201 -5.45 -24.92 -14.80
N HIS A 202 -4.83 -26.11 -14.72
CA HIS A 202 -4.04 -26.96 -15.63
C HIS A 202 -4.59 -27.33 -17.04
N ASN A 203 -5.59 -26.64 -17.59
CA ASN A 203 -6.24 -27.04 -18.85
C ASN A 203 -5.96 -26.07 -20.03
N LEU A 204 -4.74 -25.52 -20.08
CA LEU A 204 -4.38 -24.36 -20.91
C LEU A 204 -3.72 -24.68 -22.25
N GLU A 205 -3.15 -25.86 -22.50
CA GLU A 205 -2.49 -26.10 -23.80
C GLU A 205 -3.47 -25.98 -24.98
N ASN A 206 -4.67 -26.55 -24.86
CA ASN A 206 -5.67 -26.48 -25.94
C ASN A 206 -6.32 -25.09 -26.07
N LYS A 207 -6.38 -24.29 -25.00
CA LYS A 207 -6.95 -22.94 -25.03
C LYS A 207 -5.93 -21.87 -25.44
N VAL A 208 -4.65 -22.06 -25.12
CA VAL A 208 -3.55 -21.21 -25.61
C VAL A 208 -3.41 -21.36 -27.12
N VAL A 209 -3.55 -22.57 -27.67
CA VAL A 209 -3.59 -22.78 -29.13
C VAL A 209 -4.80 -22.07 -29.77
N LEU A 210 -5.97 -22.12 -29.13
CA LEU A 210 -7.17 -21.43 -29.61
C LEU A 210 -7.01 -19.89 -29.57
N MET A 211 -6.42 -19.35 -28.49
CA MET A 211 -6.14 -17.92 -28.34
C MET A 211 -5.02 -17.42 -29.29
N GLN A 212 -4.01 -18.24 -29.55
CA GLN A 212 -2.95 -17.92 -30.51
C GLN A 212 -3.51 -17.81 -31.93
N ASN A 213 -4.48 -18.67 -32.29
CA ASN A 213 -5.15 -18.61 -33.58
C ASN A 213 -6.07 -17.37 -33.71
N GLN A 214 -6.71 -16.93 -32.62
CA GLN A 214 -7.51 -15.70 -32.59
C GLN A 214 -6.65 -14.43 -32.69
N ILE A 215 -5.49 -14.40 -32.03
CA ILE A 215 -4.52 -13.30 -32.15
C ILE A 215 -3.96 -13.21 -33.58
N ASN A 216 -3.63 -14.35 -34.20
CA ASN A 216 -3.14 -14.37 -35.57
C ASN A 216 -4.21 -13.86 -36.57
N SER A 217 -5.48 -14.22 -36.38
CA SER A 217 -6.59 -13.68 -37.18
C SER A 217 -6.77 -12.16 -37.03
N LEU A 218 -6.59 -11.61 -35.83
CA LEU A 218 -6.67 -10.17 -35.58
C LEU A 218 -5.50 -9.41 -36.19
N VAL A 219 -4.29 -9.99 -36.15
CA VAL A 219 -3.11 -9.43 -36.82
C VAL A 219 -3.30 -9.41 -38.34
N GLU A 220 -3.91 -10.44 -38.91
CA GLU A 220 -4.22 -10.50 -40.34
C GLU A 220 -5.29 -9.48 -40.75
N GLN A 221 -6.32 -9.28 -39.92
CA GLN A 221 -7.31 -8.20 -40.10
C GLN A 221 -6.66 -6.80 -39.99
N LEU A 222 -5.72 -6.61 -39.06
CA LEU A 222 -4.94 -5.38 -38.93
C LEU A 222 -4.09 -5.09 -40.17
N ASN A 223 -3.44 -6.12 -40.73
CA ASN A 223 -2.65 -5.99 -41.95
C ASN A 223 -3.54 -5.67 -43.18
N GLN A 224 -4.74 -6.27 -43.27
CA GLN A 224 -5.72 -5.94 -44.31
C GLN A 224 -6.30 -4.53 -44.15
N MET A 225 -6.44 -4.03 -42.92
CA MET A 225 -6.80 -2.63 -42.69
C MET A 225 -5.66 -1.67 -43.07
N GLN A 226 -4.41 -2.06 -42.81
CA GLN A 226 -3.24 -1.26 -43.14
C GLN A 226 -2.99 -1.19 -44.66
N SER A 227 -3.28 -2.26 -45.41
CA SER A 227 -3.25 -2.23 -46.88
C SER A 227 -4.37 -1.35 -47.48
N ARG A 228 -5.53 -1.27 -46.82
CA ARG A 228 -6.63 -0.35 -47.22
C ARG A 228 -6.27 1.11 -46.99
N VAL A 229 -5.54 1.42 -45.92
CA VAL A 229 -5.04 2.78 -45.63
C VAL A 229 -3.98 3.20 -46.65
N ASN A 230 -3.09 2.30 -47.07
CA ASN A 230 -2.06 2.60 -48.07
C ASN A 230 -2.65 2.81 -49.49
N ASN A 231 -3.80 2.20 -49.81
CA ASN A 231 -4.47 2.39 -51.10
C ASN A 231 -5.29 3.70 -51.21
N THR A 232 -5.39 4.48 -50.12
CA THR A 232 -6.09 5.78 -50.11
C THR A 232 -5.17 7.01 -50.29
N GLU A 233 -3.87 6.81 -50.53
CA GLU A 233 -2.89 7.89 -50.82
C GLU A 233 -2.94 8.37 -52.28
N ALA A 234 -4.11 8.81 -52.75
CA ALA A 234 -4.23 9.49 -54.04
C ALA A 234 -5.17 10.70 -53.96
N ASN A 235 -4.89 11.66 -53.06
CA ASN A 235 -5.35 13.03 -53.28
C ASN A 235 -4.49 14.06 -52.50
N PRO A 236 -3.59 14.79 -53.17
CA PRO A 236 -2.72 15.76 -52.54
C PRO A 236 -3.35 17.15 -52.66
N ASN A 237 -4.14 17.60 -51.67
CA ASN A 237 -4.43 19.03 -51.45
C ASN A 237 -5.25 19.25 -50.17
N LYS A 238 -4.55 19.37 -49.02
CA LYS A 238 -4.87 20.37 -47.98
C LYS A 238 -3.71 20.49 -46.99
N GLU A 239 -3.18 21.70 -46.93
CA GLU A 239 -2.08 22.10 -46.05
C GLU A 239 -2.46 22.11 -44.55
N ILE A 240 -1.49 21.62 -43.78
CA ILE A 240 -1.00 22.10 -42.47
C ILE A 240 -2.01 22.13 -41.31
N LEU A 241 -1.85 21.19 -40.37
CA LEU A 241 -1.90 21.43 -38.92
C LEU A 241 -1.23 20.29 -38.13
N ASP A 242 -0.39 20.69 -37.18
CA ASP A 242 0.46 19.89 -36.29
C ASP A 242 -0.38 18.96 -35.38
N SER A 243 -0.31 17.64 -35.61
CA SER A 243 -1.24 16.68 -34.98
C SER A 243 -0.66 15.98 -33.72
N PRO A 244 -1.51 15.62 -32.75
CA PRO A 244 -1.17 14.81 -31.57
C PRO A 244 -0.47 13.48 -31.90
N GLN A 245 -0.60 12.99 -33.14
CA GLN A 245 -0.02 11.73 -33.60
C GLN A 245 1.48 11.85 -33.90
N ARG A 246 1.99 13.02 -34.32
CA ARG A 246 3.44 13.27 -34.43
C ARG A 246 4.09 13.43 -33.06
N LYS A 247 3.39 14.04 -32.08
CA LYS A 247 3.78 14.03 -30.65
C LYS A 247 3.74 12.61 -30.07
N LYS A 248 2.69 11.83 -30.36
CA LYS A 248 2.60 10.41 -30.00
C LYS A 248 3.71 9.58 -30.64
N MET A 249 4.09 9.81 -31.89
CA MET A 249 5.20 9.10 -32.54
C MET A 249 6.58 9.50 -31.99
N LYS A 250 6.82 10.78 -31.66
CA LYS A 250 8.05 11.19 -30.95
C LYS A 250 8.12 10.64 -29.54
N ILE A 251 6.98 10.53 -28.85
CA ILE A 251 6.85 9.88 -27.54
C ILE A 251 7.06 8.36 -27.68
N ILE A 252 6.46 7.70 -28.68
CA ILE A 252 6.65 6.27 -28.98
C ILE A 252 8.08 5.97 -29.45
N ALA A 253 8.75 6.88 -30.16
CA ALA A 253 10.16 6.74 -30.53
C ALA A 253 11.11 6.96 -29.33
N LYS A 254 10.81 7.91 -28.44
CA LYS A 254 11.49 8.03 -27.13
C LYS A 254 11.20 6.83 -26.23
N LEU A 255 10.00 6.27 -26.27
CA LEU A 255 9.59 5.07 -25.53
C LEU A 255 10.12 3.77 -26.18
N LYS A 256 10.42 3.73 -27.48
CA LYS A 256 11.16 2.63 -28.13
C LYS A 256 12.65 2.67 -27.79
N PHE A 257 13.22 3.85 -27.52
CA PHE A 257 14.59 3.98 -27.02
C PHE A 257 14.69 3.74 -25.50
N ASN A 258 13.63 4.05 -24.74
CA ASN A 258 13.49 3.70 -23.32
C ASN A 258 12.91 2.28 -23.11
N GLY A 259 12.45 1.63 -24.19
CA GLY A 259 11.90 0.29 -24.22
C GLY A 259 12.96 -0.75 -24.58
N ARG A 260 14.05 -0.80 -23.80
CA ARG A 260 14.89 -2.00 -23.83
C ARG A 260 14.14 -3.15 -23.17
N ASN A 261 13.66 -4.02 -24.07
CA ASN A 261 13.36 -5.45 -23.96
C ASN A 261 12.08 -5.92 -23.26
N ILE A 262 11.06 -6.10 -24.10
CA ILE A 262 9.98 -7.10 -23.98
C ILE A 262 10.50 -8.57 -24.01
N MET A 263 11.78 -8.79 -24.30
CA MET A 263 12.48 -10.06 -24.03
C MET A 263 12.83 -10.26 -22.55
N ASP A 264 12.75 -9.21 -21.71
CA ASP A 264 12.96 -9.33 -20.25
C ASP A 264 11.70 -9.84 -19.52
N VAL A 265 10.56 -9.94 -20.22
CA VAL A 265 9.35 -10.59 -19.67
C VAL A 265 9.49 -12.12 -19.64
N ARG A 266 10.53 -12.69 -20.27
CA ARG A 266 10.96 -14.08 -20.04
C ARG A 266 11.97 -14.24 -18.88
N LYS A 267 12.20 -13.18 -18.07
CA LYS A 267 13.12 -13.17 -16.91
C LYS A 267 12.51 -12.67 -15.59
N LYS A 268 11.19 -12.77 -15.38
CA LYS A 268 10.61 -12.55 -14.03
C LYS A 268 10.60 -13.84 -13.18
N THR A 269 11.78 -14.38 -12.94
CA THR A 269 12.06 -15.39 -11.90
C THR A 269 13.15 -14.91 -10.92
N GLU A 270 13.31 -13.59 -10.78
CA GLU A 270 14.30 -12.89 -9.94
C GLU A 270 13.73 -11.51 -9.55
N LYS A 271 13.15 -11.27 -8.36
CA LYS A 271 12.80 -9.88 -7.92
C LYS A 271 12.77 -9.65 -6.39
N VAL A 272 13.78 -8.93 -5.92
CA VAL A 272 13.86 -8.24 -4.63
C VAL A 272 12.54 -7.51 -4.44
N SER A 273 11.85 -7.80 -3.34
CA SER A 273 10.50 -7.28 -3.11
C SER A 273 10.48 -5.76 -3.25
N ASP A 274 9.40 -5.22 -3.81
CA ASP A 274 9.20 -3.76 -3.90
C ASP A 274 9.14 -3.11 -2.49
N THR A 275 9.05 -3.93 -1.44
CA THR A 275 9.12 -3.55 -0.02
C THR A 275 10.56 -3.39 0.48
N ALA A 276 11.50 -4.19 -0.01
CA ALA A 276 12.89 -4.18 0.41
C ALA A 276 13.71 -3.10 -0.31
N LYS A 277 13.41 -2.81 -1.58
CA LYS A 277 14.16 -1.82 -2.36
C LYS A 277 14.18 -0.42 -1.76
N PRO A 278 13.07 0.17 -1.27
CA PRO A 278 13.12 1.49 -0.63
C PRO A 278 14.03 1.50 0.61
N VAL A 279 13.99 0.44 1.43
CA VAL A 279 14.83 0.33 2.63
C VAL A 279 16.31 0.19 2.24
N LEU A 280 16.63 -0.62 1.23
CA LEU A 280 17.99 -0.79 0.71
C LEU A 280 18.52 0.50 0.08
N ALA A 281 17.68 1.23 -0.66
CA ALA A 281 18.01 2.51 -1.27
C ALA A 281 18.34 3.55 -0.21
N VAL A 282 17.53 3.63 0.85
CA VAL A 282 17.81 4.45 2.04
C VAL A 282 19.15 4.06 2.67
N LYS A 283 19.37 2.77 2.99
CA LYS A 283 20.63 2.28 3.58
C LYS A 283 21.85 2.62 2.72
N TYR A 284 21.71 2.61 1.39
CA TYR A 284 22.78 2.97 0.45
C TYR A 284 23.04 4.48 0.40
N VAL A 285 22.02 5.33 0.25
CA VAL A 285 22.24 6.78 0.14
C VAL A 285 22.79 7.36 1.45
N THR A 286 22.35 6.83 2.60
CA THR A 286 22.81 7.27 3.92
C THR A 286 24.19 6.76 4.30
N SER A 287 24.75 5.82 3.53
CA SER A 287 26.14 5.39 3.66
C SER A 287 27.12 6.38 3.05
N LYS A 288 26.64 7.38 2.30
CA LYS A 288 27.47 8.44 1.69
C LYS A 288 27.54 9.65 2.64
N PRO A 289 28.72 10.11 3.09
CA PRO A 289 28.85 11.32 3.91
C PRO A 289 28.23 12.57 3.26
N THR A 290 28.32 12.69 1.94
CA THR A 290 27.79 13.82 1.15
C THR A 290 26.28 13.95 1.20
N PHE A 291 25.54 12.85 1.44
CA PHE A 291 24.08 12.86 1.49
C PHE A 291 23.57 13.74 2.66
N TRP A 292 24.16 13.57 3.84
CA TRP A 292 23.76 14.30 5.06
C TRP A 292 24.09 15.79 4.99
N LYS A 293 25.23 16.13 4.39
CA LYS A 293 25.65 17.52 4.15
C LYS A 293 24.64 18.29 3.29
N ASN A 294 24.10 17.65 2.26
CA ASN A 294 23.15 18.29 1.33
C ASN A 294 21.72 18.43 1.89
N LYS A 295 21.39 17.78 3.01
CA LYS A 295 20.04 17.78 3.60
C LYS A 295 19.93 18.61 4.89
N GLY A 296 20.95 19.41 5.21
CA GLY A 296 20.93 20.30 6.38
C GLY A 296 21.12 19.59 7.73
N CYS A 297 21.45 18.29 7.73
CA CYS A 297 21.68 17.49 8.92
C CYS A 297 23.18 17.48 9.32
N GLY A 298 23.76 18.66 9.54
CA GLY A 298 25.12 18.85 10.04
C GLY A 298 26.26 18.33 9.14
N ASN A 299 27.49 18.77 9.40
CA ASN A 299 28.69 18.21 8.77
C ASN A 299 29.01 16.85 9.41
N ARG A 300 28.42 15.77 8.91
CA ARG A 300 28.79 14.41 9.33
C ARG A 300 29.94 13.88 8.50
N GLU A 301 31.12 13.79 9.10
CA GLU A 301 32.28 13.15 8.48
C GLU A 301 32.16 11.61 8.43
N THR A 302 31.34 11.01 9.31
CA THR A 302 31.12 9.55 9.38
C THR A 302 29.67 9.15 9.05
N PRO A 303 29.45 8.20 8.11
CA PRO A 303 28.12 7.69 7.80
C PRO A 303 27.45 7.01 8.99
N LEU A 304 26.11 7.08 9.05
CA LEU A 304 25.31 6.34 10.04
C LEU A 304 25.34 4.82 9.83
N SER A 305 25.56 4.38 8.59
CA SER A 305 25.59 2.99 8.18
C SER A 305 26.67 2.76 7.11
N ASN A 306 27.41 1.65 7.18
CA ASN A 306 28.35 1.25 6.13
C ASN A 306 27.69 0.19 5.23
N ASN A 307 26.71 0.63 4.41
CA ASN A 307 25.87 -0.24 3.58
C ASN A 307 26.09 -0.01 2.08
N GLU A 308 27.31 0.31 1.66
CA GLU A 308 27.63 0.49 0.23
C GLU A 308 27.29 -0.76 -0.62
N CYS A 309 27.35 -1.94 -0.02
CA CYS A 309 27.03 -3.19 -0.71
C CYS A 309 25.54 -3.29 -1.06
N SER A 310 24.63 -2.53 -0.43
CA SER A 310 23.21 -2.53 -0.77
C SER A 310 22.95 -2.10 -2.21
N LYS A 311 23.88 -1.34 -2.83
CA LYS A 311 23.83 -0.98 -4.26
C LYS A 311 23.63 -2.17 -5.18
N ILE A 312 24.10 -3.36 -4.82
CA ILE A 312 23.98 -4.54 -5.69
C ILE A 312 22.54 -4.96 -5.97
N PHE A 313 21.61 -4.57 -5.09
CA PHE A 313 20.18 -4.87 -5.19
C PHE A 313 19.37 -3.74 -5.82
N LEU A 314 20.00 -2.62 -6.17
CA LEU A 314 19.35 -1.38 -6.56
C LEU A 314 19.67 -1.05 -8.01
N SER A 315 18.65 -0.58 -8.73
CA SER A 315 18.83 0.11 -10.00
C SER A 315 19.29 1.56 -9.79
N ASP A 316 19.78 2.20 -10.86
CA ASP A 316 20.10 3.63 -10.80
C ASP A 316 18.83 4.49 -10.53
N GLU A 317 17.65 4.04 -10.99
CA GLU A 317 16.36 4.69 -10.69
C GLU A 317 16.00 4.61 -9.20
N ASP A 318 16.20 3.45 -8.56
CA ASP A 318 15.94 3.29 -7.11
C ASP A 318 16.81 4.25 -6.28
N ILE A 319 18.06 4.44 -6.69
CA ILE A 319 19.01 5.36 -6.05
C ILE A 319 18.60 6.81 -6.30
N GLU A 320 18.29 7.15 -7.55
CA GLU A 320 17.89 8.51 -7.93
C GLU A 320 16.62 8.95 -7.20
N GLN A 321 15.63 8.07 -7.07
CA GLN A 321 14.40 8.33 -6.33
C GLN A 321 14.68 8.62 -4.86
N ALA A 322 15.55 7.83 -4.21
CA ALA A 322 15.93 8.03 -2.82
C ALA A 322 16.75 9.34 -2.60
N GLU A 323 17.54 9.77 -3.57
CA GLU A 323 18.32 11.01 -3.50
C GLU A 323 17.47 12.27 -3.75
N LYS A 324 16.58 12.24 -4.77
CA LYS A 324 15.79 13.40 -5.21
C LYS A 324 14.50 13.61 -4.42
N HIS A 325 13.78 12.55 -4.06
CA HIS A 325 12.51 12.61 -3.34
C HIS A 325 12.56 11.81 -2.04
N PRO A 326 13.46 12.15 -1.10
CA PRO A 326 13.60 11.40 0.14
C PRO A 326 12.34 11.53 1.00
N ASN A 327 11.74 10.40 1.37
CA ASN A 327 10.90 10.37 2.57
C ASN A 327 11.84 10.53 3.78
N ILE A 328 12.02 11.78 4.22
CA ILE A 328 13.00 12.15 5.25
C ILE A 328 12.76 11.39 6.55
N ASP A 329 11.51 11.18 6.93
CA ASP A 329 11.16 10.46 8.17
C ASP A 329 11.55 8.99 8.09
N ASN A 330 11.33 8.34 6.94
CA ASN A 330 11.78 6.97 6.71
C ASN A 330 13.31 6.86 6.73
N ILE A 331 14.00 7.82 6.09
CA ILE A 331 15.46 7.89 6.06
C ILE A 331 16.06 8.01 7.46
N LYS A 332 15.54 8.93 8.28
CA LYS A 332 15.95 9.11 9.68
C LYS A 332 15.73 7.82 10.46
N THR A 333 14.53 7.26 10.35
CA THR A 333 14.12 6.05 11.08
C THR A 333 15.00 4.85 10.78
N VAL A 334 15.17 4.50 9.49
CA VAL A 334 16.02 3.38 9.06
C VAL A 334 17.47 3.59 9.48
N SER A 335 18.01 4.81 9.33
CA SER A 335 19.41 5.10 9.66
C SER A 335 19.68 5.01 11.17
N VAL A 336 18.74 5.48 11.99
CA VAL A 336 18.84 5.44 13.45
C VAL A 336 18.75 4.01 13.95
N ARG A 337 17.78 3.22 13.45
CA ARG A 337 17.67 1.78 13.76
C ARG A 337 18.95 1.04 13.39
N GLU A 338 19.43 1.24 12.17
CA GLU A 338 20.63 0.58 11.66
C GLU A 338 21.87 0.91 12.50
N ARG A 339 22.05 2.18 12.90
CA ARG A 339 23.15 2.57 13.78
C ARG A 339 23.05 1.93 15.16
N TRP A 340 21.85 1.83 15.72
CA TRP A 340 21.63 1.17 17.01
C TRP A 340 21.97 -0.32 16.95
N ILE A 341 21.51 -1.05 15.92
CA ILE A 341 21.87 -2.46 15.70
C ILE A 341 23.39 -2.60 15.56
N ASN A 342 24.04 -1.72 14.79
CA ASN A 342 25.49 -1.76 14.60
C ASN A 342 26.25 -1.51 15.92
N LYS A 343 25.81 -0.59 16.78
CA LYS A 343 26.40 -0.40 18.12
C LYS A 343 26.28 -1.66 18.98
N LEU A 344 25.14 -2.35 18.95
CA LEU A 344 24.96 -3.60 19.68
C LEU A 344 25.80 -4.73 19.10
N PHE A 345 25.87 -4.84 17.77
CA PHE A 345 26.75 -5.77 17.10
C PHE A 345 28.20 -5.55 17.54
N GLU A 346 28.67 -4.30 17.57
CA GLU A 346 30.02 -3.97 18.05
C GLU A 346 30.21 -4.34 19.53
N LYS A 347 29.25 -4.05 20.40
CA LYS A 347 29.30 -4.44 21.81
C LYS A 347 29.45 -5.95 21.95
N TYR A 348 28.52 -6.73 21.41
CA TYR A 348 28.49 -8.17 21.65
C TYR A 348 29.61 -8.92 20.91
N VAL A 349 29.92 -8.53 19.68
CA VAL A 349 30.91 -9.23 18.87
C VAL A 349 32.33 -8.79 19.21
N LYS A 350 32.60 -7.48 19.39
CA LYS A 350 33.96 -6.98 19.68
C LYS A 350 34.30 -7.05 21.16
N LYS A 351 33.37 -6.70 22.06
CA LYS A 351 33.65 -6.61 23.51
C LYS A 351 33.32 -7.91 24.23
N ASP A 352 32.14 -8.47 23.96
CA ASP A 352 31.65 -9.65 24.69
C ASP A 352 32.02 -10.98 24.00
N GLY A 353 32.65 -10.90 22.82
CA GLY A 353 33.26 -12.06 22.14
C GLY A 353 32.27 -13.02 21.46
N TYR A 354 31.05 -12.59 21.17
CA TYR A 354 30.04 -13.39 20.47
C TYR A 354 30.54 -13.74 19.07
N LYS A 355 30.47 -15.03 18.70
CA LYS A 355 30.92 -15.54 17.39
C LYS A 355 29.79 -16.07 16.51
N GLN A 356 28.62 -16.33 17.09
CA GLN A 356 27.44 -16.82 16.38
C GLN A 356 26.44 -15.68 16.16
N ILE A 357 26.10 -15.45 14.90
CA ILE A 357 25.15 -14.40 14.51
C ILE A 357 24.02 -15.06 13.70
N VAL A 358 22.78 -14.89 14.14
CA VAL A 358 21.59 -15.32 13.39
C VAL A 358 20.84 -14.08 12.93
N ILE A 359 20.51 -14.00 11.65
CA ILE A 359 19.65 -12.96 11.08
C ILE A 359 18.33 -13.63 10.71
N LEU A 360 17.29 -13.36 11.48
CA LEU A 360 15.96 -13.94 11.33
C LEU A 360 15.08 -13.01 10.48
N GLY A 361 14.43 -13.54 9.45
CA GLY A 361 13.78 -12.72 8.43
C GLY A 361 14.81 -11.86 7.70
N SER A 362 15.92 -12.47 7.31
CA SER A 362 17.12 -11.78 6.83
C SER A 362 16.91 -10.88 5.61
N GLY A 363 15.89 -11.16 4.80
CA GLY A 363 15.62 -10.46 3.54
C GLY A 363 16.91 -10.24 2.76
N PHE A 364 17.21 -8.97 2.51
CA PHE A 364 18.39 -8.52 1.77
C PHE A 364 19.45 -7.87 2.66
N ASP A 365 19.54 -8.28 3.94
CA ASP A 365 20.62 -7.86 4.83
C ASP A 365 22.00 -8.21 4.23
N ILE A 366 22.94 -7.29 4.35
CA ILE A 366 24.28 -7.39 3.76
C ILE A 366 25.40 -7.56 4.80
N ARG A 367 25.10 -7.60 6.11
CA ARG A 367 26.10 -7.78 7.18
C ARG A 367 27.01 -9.00 6.94
N PRO A 368 26.52 -10.15 6.41
CA PRO A 368 27.37 -11.30 6.11
C PRO A 368 28.21 -11.21 4.83
N TYR A 369 28.24 -10.06 4.15
CA TYR A 369 28.89 -9.89 2.85
C TYR A 369 29.93 -8.77 2.83
N LYS A 370 31.03 -8.96 2.09
CA LYS A 370 32.07 -7.95 1.87
C LYS A 370 32.57 -7.92 0.42
N LYS A 371 33.04 -6.74 -0.03
CA LYS A 371 33.69 -6.56 -1.34
C LYS A 371 35.04 -7.28 -1.39
N SER A 372 35.23 -8.15 -2.37
CA SER A 372 36.42 -9.01 -2.55
C SER A 372 37.76 -8.25 -2.68
N LYS A 373 37.77 -6.97 -3.07
CA LYS A 373 39.03 -6.18 -3.19
C LYS A 373 39.59 -5.67 -1.86
N GLN A 374 38.82 -5.57 -0.77
CA GLN A 374 39.35 -5.25 0.57
C GLN A 374 40.10 -6.43 1.22
N ASN A 375 40.09 -7.61 0.59
CA ASN A 375 40.79 -8.79 1.06
C ASN A 375 42.26 -8.86 0.64
N GLN A 376 42.79 -8.03 -0.27
CA GLN A 376 44.24 -8.07 -0.55
C GLN A 376 45.08 -7.38 0.53
N GLU A 377 44.56 -6.36 1.21
CA GLU A 377 45.25 -5.75 2.36
C GLU A 377 44.92 -6.45 3.69
N ASN A 378 43.71 -7.00 3.85
CA ASN A 378 43.31 -7.68 5.09
C ASN A 378 43.66 -9.19 5.17
N LYS A 379 44.10 -9.84 4.08
CA LYS A 379 44.60 -11.22 4.13
C LYS A 379 45.89 -11.39 4.92
N LYS A 380 46.50 -10.31 5.41
CA LYS A 380 47.69 -10.34 6.27
C LYS A 380 47.40 -10.45 7.79
N SER A 381 46.15 -10.51 8.27
CA SER A 381 45.91 -10.88 9.69
C SER A 381 44.50 -11.41 9.95
N GLY A 382 44.35 -12.29 10.93
CA GLY A 382 43.08 -12.90 11.34
C GLY A 382 42.04 -11.89 11.84
N SER A 383 41.35 -11.23 10.90
CA SER A 383 40.31 -10.25 11.17
C SER A 383 39.17 -10.85 12.00
N LEU A 384 38.59 -10.07 12.91
CA LEU A 384 37.45 -10.50 13.74
C LEU A 384 36.32 -11.10 12.90
N TYR A 385 36.08 -10.54 11.72
CA TYR A 385 35.03 -10.96 10.80
C TYR A 385 35.17 -12.40 10.31
N SER A 386 36.39 -12.87 10.02
CA SER A 386 36.61 -14.23 9.54
C SER A 386 36.46 -15.29 10.64
N LYS A 387 36.27 -14.86 11.90
CA LYS A 387 35.98 -15.74 13.05
C LYS A 387 34.48 -15.83 13.35
N LEU A 388 33.66 -15.03 12.68
CA LEU A 388 32.21 -15.00 12.88
C LEU A 388 31.53 -16.03 11.97
N LYS A 389 30.53 -16.72 12.52
CA LYS A 389 29.62 -17.59 11.77
C LYS A 389 28.27 -16.90 11.70
N PHE A 390 27.78 -16.68 10.49
CA PHE A 390 26.45 -16.13 10.26
C PHE A 390 25.48 -17.21 9.79
N TRP A 391 24.25 -17.13 10.25
CA TRP A 391 23.10 -17.84 9.71
C TRP A 391 22.05 -16.84 9.25
N GLU A 392 21.57 -17.00 8.03
CA GLU A 392 20.44 -16.23 7.51
C GLU A 392 19.23 -17.14 7.41
N VAL A 393 18.16 -16.80 8.12
CA VAL A 393 16.90 -17.55 8.15
C VAL A 393 15.85 -16.74 7.43
N ASP A 394 15.32 -17.26 6.33
CA ASP A 394 14.22 -16.66 5.59
C ASP A 394 13.56 -17.70 4.67
N LYS A 395 12.44 -17.32 4.05
CA LYS A 395 11.72 -18.17 3.11
C LYS A 395 12.64 -18.60 1.96
N PRO A 396 12.52 -19.85 1.47
CA PRO A 396 13.38 -20.40 0.42
C PRO A 396 13.52 -19.48 -0.79
N GLU A 397 12.42 -18.92 -1.27
CA GLU A 397 12.36 -18.04 -2.43
C GLU A 397 13.19 -16.76 -2.26
N ILE A 398 13.24 -16.20 -1.05
CA ILE A 398 14.00 -14.97 -0.75
C ILE A 398 15.51 -15.26 -0.74
N LEU A 399 15.91 -16.34 -0.06
CA LEU A 399 17.32 -16.72 0.01
C LEU A 399 17.86 -17.23 -1.34
N ASP A 400 17.04 -17.95 -2.12
CA ASP A 400 17.41 -18.38 -3.47
C ASP A 400 17.66 -17.18 -4.38
N GLU A 401 16.83 -16.15 -4.28
CA GLU A 401 17.02 -14.96 -5.07
C GLU A 401 18.26 -14.18 -4.65
N LYS A 402 18.45 -14.00 -3.34
CA LYS A 402 19.63 -13.36 -2.78
C LYS A 402 20.91 -14.05 -3.25
N GLU A 403 20.93 -15.39 -3.24
CA GLU A 403 22.06 -16.19 -3.72
C GLU A 403 22.37 -15.91 -5.19
N LYS A 404 21.37 -15.90 -6.08
CA LYS A 404 21.54 -15.62 -7.51
C LYS A 404 22.21 -14.25 -7.74
N ILE A 405 21.75 -13.23 -7.01
CA ILE A 405 22.30 -11.88 -7.12
C ILE A 405 23.77 -11.86 -6.69
N PHE A 406 24.10 -12.48 -5.55
CA PHE A 406 25.49 -12.50 -5.06
C PHE A 406 26.45 -13.28 -5.96
N GLN A 407 26.02 -14.43 -6.49
CA GLN A 407 26.81 -15.21 -7.44
C GLN A 407 27.15 -14.39 -8.69
N SER A 408 26.23 -13.55 -9.16
CA SER A 408 26.47 -12.68 -10.33
C SER A 408 27.45 -11.52 -10.08
N LYS A 409 27.77 -11.20 -8.82
CA LYS A 409 28.54 -10.00 -8.43
C LYS A 409 29.89 -10.30 -7.75
N SER A 410 30.30 -11.57 -7.66
CA SER A 410 31.59 -12.00 -7.10
C SER A 410 31.89 -11.45 -5.69
N LEU A 411 30.88 -11.47 -4.82
CA LEU A 411 31.01 -11.12 -3.40
C LEU A 411 31.28 -12.36 -2.55
N ASP A 412 32.17 -12.23 -1.56
CA ASP A 412 32.46 -13.31 -0.62
C ASP A 412 31.31 -13.43 0.38
N LYS A 413 30.64 -14.58 0.40
CA LYS A 413 29.55 -14.93 1.33
C LYS A 413 30.13 -15.58 2.59
N ASN A 414 29.86 -15.01 3.76
CA ASN A 414 30.19 -15.59 5.06
C ASN A 414 28.92 -15.96 5.86
N ALA A 415 27.93 -16.60 5.21
CA ALA A 415 26.67 -17.01 5.85
C ALA A 415 26.23 -18.42 5.43
N THR A 416 25.65 -19.16 6.36
CA THR A 416 24.89 -20.38 6.11
C THR A 416 23.41 -20.04 5.94
N TYR A 417 22.78 -20.51 4.87
CA TYR A 417 21.37 -20.25 4.59
C TYR A 417 20.47 -21.32 5.20
N ILE A 418 19.48 -20.87 5.97
CA ILE A 418 18.40 -21.68 6.52
C ILE A 418 17.12 -21.29 5.80
N LYS A 419 16.81 -22.03 4.74
CA LYS A 419 15.64 -21.81 3.87
C LYS A 419 14.38 -22.30 4.58
N ALA A 420 13.77 -21.44 5.37
CA ALA A 420 12.72 -21.76 6.32
C ALA A 420 11.74 -20.59 6.47
N ASP A 421 10.45 -20.88 6.36
CA ASP A 421 9.42 -19.99 6.89
C ASP A 421 9.41 -20.18 8.42
N TYR A 422 10.07 -19.30 9.15
CA TYR A 422 10.26 -19.40 10.60
C TYR A 422 8.96 -19.32 11.42
N THR A 423 7.81 -19.15 10.75
CA THR A 423 6.46 -19.24 11.36
C THR A 423 5.77 -20.59 11.13
N LYS A 424 6.31 -21.45 10.27
CA LYS A 424 5.69 -22.73 9.86
C LYS A 424 6.62 -23.93 9.95
N THR A 425 7.91 -23.67 9.92
CA THR A 425 8.96 -24.68 9.88
C THR A 425 9.77 -24.64 11.16
N ASP A 426 10.27 -25.80 11.58
CA ASP A 426 11.19 -25.90 12.71
C ASP A 426 12.59 -25.39 12.32
N PHE A 427 12.68 -24.07 12.13
CA PHE A 427 13.91 -23.39 11.73
C PHE A 427 15.01 -23.53 12.79
N ILE A 428 14.63 -23.76 14.05
CA ILE A 428 15.56 -23.97 15.16
C ILE A 428 16.31 -25.28 14.97
N LYS A 429 15.58 -26.38 14.70
CA LYS A 429 16.23 -27.65 14.38
C LYS A 429 17.18 -27.50 13.19
N MET A 430 16.75 -26.79 12.13
CA MET A 430 17.59 -26.54 10.97
C MET A 430 18.85 -25.73 11.30
N LEU A 431 18.76 -24.73 12.19
CA LEU A 431 19.91 -23.99 12.70
C LEU A 431 20.89 -24.93 13.41
N LEU A 432 20.40 -25.76 14.32
CA LEU A 432 21.24 -26.71 15.07
C LEU A 432 21.90 -27.74 14.13
N ASP A 433 21.14 -28.32 13.21
CA ASP A 433 21.62 -29.28 12.21
C ASP A 433 22.69 -28.67 11.29
N SER A 434 22.62 -27.36 11.03
CA SER A 434 23.61 -26.62 10.25
C SER A 434 24.90 -26.26 11.02
N GLY A 435 24.99 -26.64 12.29
CA GLY A 435 26.17 -26.47 13.13
C GLY A 435 26.15 -25.23 14.04
N LEU A 436 24.99 -24.63 14.28
CA LEU A 436 24.82 -23.66 15.37
C LEU A 436 24.97 -24.39 16.70
N ASN A 437 25.86 -23.91 17.57
CA ASN A 437 26.11 -24.48 18.88
C ASN A 437 25.17 -23.83 19.91
N PRO A 438 24.19 -24.57 20.47
CA PRO A 438 23.23 -24.00 21.42
C PRO A 438 23.87 -23.59 22.75
N LYS A 439 25.10 -24.06 23.05
CA LYS A 439 25.83 -23.71 24.28
C LYS A 439 26.63 -22.41 24.16
N GLU A 440 26.85 -21.91 22.95
CA GLU A 440 27.63 -20.70 22.73
C GLU A 440 26.73 -19.45 22.62
N PRO A 441 27.18 -18.29 23.13
CA PRO A 441 26.42 -17.06 23.05
C PRO A 441 26.12 -16.67 21.60
N THR A 442 24.85 -16.38 21.34
CA THR A 442 24.35 -16.06 20.00
C THR A 442 23.73 -14.68 19.95
N LEU A 443 24.12 -13.85 18.98
CA LEU A 443 23.46 -12.59 18.69
C LEU A 443 22.42 -12.82 17.59
N ILE A 444 21.16 -12.51 17.86
CA ILE A 444 20.05 -12.68 16.94
C ILE A 444 19.55 -11.30 16.51
N ILE A 445 19.48 -11.06 15.20
CA ILE A 445 18.94 -9.84 14.61
C ILE A 445 17.60 -10.18 13.97
N PHE A 446 16.52 -9.58 14.47
CA PHE A 446 15.14 -9.74 13.98
C PHE A 446 14.56 -8.37 13.60
N GLU A 447 15.16 -7.75 12.58
CA GLU A 447 14.88 -6.38 12.13
C GLU A 447 13.67 -6.35 11.18
N GLY A 448 12.68 -5.53 11.44
CA GLY A 448 11.59 -5.19 10.52
C GLY A 448 10.61 -6.33 10.22
N ASN A 449 10.52 -7.33 11.11
CA ASN A 449 9.73 -8.53 10.87
C ASN A 449 8.59 -8.73 11.88
N LEU A 450 8.73 -8.28 13.13
CA LEU A 450 7.78 -8.56 14.21
C LEU A 450 6.35 -8.12 13.87
N MET A 451 6.18 -6.96 13.25
CA MET A 451 4.87 -6.39 12.92
C MET A 451 4.07 -7.24 11.92
N TYR A 452 4.73 -8.11 11.14
CA TYR A 452 4.07 -8.96 10.15
C TYR A 452 3.61 -10.31 10.72
N LEU A 453 3.93 -10.60 11.98
CA LEU A 453 3.52 -11.83 12.66
C LEU A 453 2.19 -11.66 13.37
N GLU A 454 1.42 -12.75 13.49
CA GLU A 454 0.36 -12.81 14.50
C GLU A 454 0.95 -12.80 15.92
N LYS A 455 0.19 -12.34 16.90
CA LYS A 455 0.69 -12.16 18.28
C LYS A 455 1.22 -13.47 18.89
N ASP A 456 0.53 -14.57 18.61
CA ASP A 456 0.93 -15.89 19.10
C ASP A 456 2.16 -16.43 18.35
N GLN A 457 2.25 -16.18 17.03
CA GLN A 457 3.44 -16.52 16.24
C GLN A 457 4.68 -15.76 16.73
N ALA A 458 4.52 -14.47 17.04
CA ALA A 458 5.60 -13.67 17.59
C ALA A 458 6.12 -14.31 18.88
N LYS A 459 5.24 -14.59 19.86
CA LYS A 459 5.62 -15.25 21.12
C LYS A 459 6.28 -16.60 20.90
N GLU A 460 5.73 -17.41 20.00
CA GLU A 460 6.26 -18.74 19.67
C GLU A 460 7.71 -18.67 19.18
N VAL A 461 8.06 -17.70 18.32
CA VAL A 461 9.44 -17.49 17.86
C VAL A 461 10.40 -17.26 19.05
N PHE A 462 10.05 -16.36 19.97
CA PHE A 462 10.89 -16.09 21.15
C PHE A 462 10.95 -17.29 22.11
N SER A 463 9.82 -17.97 22.33
CA SER A 463 9.75 -19.16 23.19
C SER A 463 10.57 -20.33 22.64
N ASN A 464 10.55 -20.55 21.33
CA ASN A 464 11.33 -21.62 20.67
C ASN A 464 12.84 -21.34 20.74
N LEU A 465 13.25 -20.08 20.55
CA LEU A 465 14.64 -19.64 20.78
C LEU A 465 15.03 -19.86 22.25
N LYS A 466 14.18 -19.44 23.19
CA LYS A 466 14.38 -19.61 24.63
C LYS A 466 14.46 -21.08 25.04
N ALA A 467 13.71 -21.97 24.42
CA ALA A 467 13.78 -23.40 24.72
C ALA A 467 15.10 -24.02 24.25
N SER A 468 15.71 -23.49 23.18
CA SER A 468 16.72 -24.23 22.41
C SER A 468 18.14 -23.68 22.52
N LEU A 469 18.32 -22.41 22.85
CA LEU A 469 19.64 -21.76 22.97
C LEU A 469 19.94 -21.43 24.43
N ASN A 470 21.15 -21.71 24.93
CA ASN A 470 21.51 -21.47 26.34
C ASN A 470 21.69 -19.98 26.67
N GLU A 471 22.32 -19.23 25.78
CA GLU A 471 22.55 -17.79 25.92
C GLU A 471 22.35 -17.11 24.57
N PHE A 472 21.49 -16.11 24.52
CA PHE A 472 21.38 -15.24 23.37
C PHE A 472 20.94 -13.83 23.74
N VAL A 473 21.27 -12.91 22.85
CA VAL A 473 20.67 -11.57 22.79
C VAL A 473 19.92 -11.47 21.48
N ILE A 474 18.64 -11.11 21.52
CA ILE A 474 17.82 -10.85 20.34
C ILE A 474 17.47 -9.37 20.25
N THR A 475 17.74 -8.77 19.10
CA THR A 475 17.36 -7.38 18.79
C THR A 475 16.18 -7.37 17.84
N PHE A 476 15.19 -6.52 18.10
CA PHE A 476 14.05 -6.30 17.21
C PHE A 476 13.51 -4.89 17.36
N ASP A 477 12.65 -4.50 16.42
CA ASP A 477 11.90 -3.26 16.43
C ASP A 477 10.40 -3.53 16.53
N TYR A 478 9.69 -2.63 17.19
CA TYR A 478 8.27 -2.78 17.47
C TYR A 478 7.56 -1.44 17.56
N PHE A 479 6.23 -1.50 17.41
CA PHE A 479 5.32 -0.39 17.62
C PHE A 479 4.30 -0.76 18.72
N PRO A 480 3.69 0.22 19.42
CA PRO A 480 2.51 0.00 20.24
C PRO A 480 1.41 -0.66 19.42
N GLN A 481 0.67 -1.61 20.01
CA GLN A 481 -0.42 -2.30 19.30
C GLN A 481 -1.49 -1.32 18.85
N THR A 482 -1.77 -0.29 19.66
CA THR A 482 -2.68 0.80 19.29
C THR A 482 -2.27 1.51 17.99
N LEU A 483 -0.97 1.76 17.79
CA LEU A 483 -0.45 2.37 16.59
C LEU A 483 -0.47 1.39 15.41
N VAL A 484 -0.15 0.12 15.64
CA VAL A 484 -0.26 -0.94 14.62
C VAL A 484 -1.69 -1.03 14.10
N ASN A 485 -2.67 -1.09 14.99
CA ASN A 485 -4.08 -1.18 14.61
C ASN A 485 -4.54 0.04 13.81
N MET A 486 -4.15 1.25 14.24
CA MET A 486 -4.47 2.49 13.54
C MET A 486 -3.81 2.56 12.16
N ILE A 487 -2.54 2.16 12.05
CA ILE A 487 -1.81 2.13 10.78
C ILE A 487 -2.45 1.11 9.85
N ALA A 488 -2.71 -0.11 10.33
CA ALA A 488 -3.31 -1.17 9.53
C ALA A 488 -4.74 -0.82 9.08
N SER A 489 -5.55 -0.18 9.92
CA SER A 489 -6.92 0.22 9.57
C SER A 489 -6.97 1.36 8.55
N ASN A 490 -5.99 2.27 8.60
CA ASN A 490 -5.89 3.41 7.69
C ASN A 490 -5.01 3.12 6.47
N ALA A 491 -4.37 1.95 6.42
CA ALA A 491 -3.52 1.56 5.33
C ALA A 491 -4.36 1.25 4.08
N ILE A 492 -3.83 1.65 2.93
CA ILE A 492 -4.39 1.28 1.64
C ILE A 492 -4.36 -0.25 1.54
N LYS A 493 -5.49 -0.88 1.24
CA LYS A 493 -5.58 -2.33 1.10
C LYS A 493 -4.54 -2.84 0.09
N GLY A 494 -3.68 -3.76 0.53
CA GLY A 494 -2.58 -4.29 -0.27
C GLY A 494 -1.26 -3.54 -0.12
N SER A 495 -1.18 -2.47 0.68
CA SER A 495 0.09 -1.89 1.11
C SER A 495 0.73 -2.76 2.21
N ASN A 496 2.03 -2.58 2.47
CA ASN A 496 2.73 -3.35 3.49
C ASN A 496 2.17 -3.10 4.89
N GLU A 497 1.79 -1.85 5.16
CA GLU A 497 1.20 -1.41 6.42
C GLU A 497 -0.14 -2.10 6.67
N SER A 498 -0.89 -2.44 5.63
CA SER A 498 -2.15 -3.21 5.76
C SER A 498 -1.92 -4.66 6.21
N LEU A 499 -0.68 -5.15 6.17
CA LEU A 499 -0.28 -6.48 6.64
C LEU A 499 0.24 -6.47 8.08
N TRP A 500 0.29 -5.31 8.74
CA TRP A 500 0.75 -5.23 10.12
C TRP A 500 -0.31 -5.77 11.08
N LYS A 501 0.15 -6.59 12.04
CA LYS A 501 -0.68 -7.43 12.90
C LYS A 501 -0.30 -7.30 14.37
N THR A 502 1.00 -7.32 14.67
CA THR A 502 1.50 -7.34 16.05
C THR A 502 2.22 -6.06 16.43
N GLY A 503 1.80 -5.49 17.56
CA GLY A 503 2.54 -4.51 18.33
C GLY A 503 2.70 -4.95 19.79
N ILE A 504 3.48 -4.18 20.54
CA ILE A 504 3.75 -4.44 21.96
C ILE A 504 3.45 -3.15 22.73
N ASP A 505 2.37 -3.17 23.52
CA ASP A 505 2.04 -2.06 24.43
C ASP A 505 2.81 -2.13 25.76
N ASP A 506 3.06 -3.35 26.25
CA ASP A 506 3.82 -3.62 27.48
C ASP A 506 4.98 -4.58 27.18
N LEU A 507 6.15 -4.00 26.97
CA LEU A 507 7.38 -4.72 26.65
C LEU A 507 7.85 -5.61 27.82
N GLN A 508 7.68 -5.16 29.06
CA GLN A 508 8.14 -5.92 30.22
C GLN A 508 7.31 -7.18 30.39
N ASN A 509 5.99 -7.07 30.27
CA ASN A 509 5.11 -8.24 30.29
C ASN A 509 5.35 -9.17 29.09
N PHE A 510 5.59 -8.62 27.89
CA PHE A 510 5.95 -9.43 26.72
C PHE A 510 7.24 -10.23 26.95
N ALA A 511 8.29 -9.58 27.44
CA ALA A 511 9.57 -10.24 27.74
C ALA A 511 9.40 -11.30 28.83
N LEU A 512 8.66 -10.99 29.90
CA LEU A 512 8.35 -11.93 30.98
C LEU A 512 7.61 -13.18 30.48
N GLN A 513 6.61 -13.02 29.61
CA GLN A 513 5.87 -14.14 29.00
C GLN A 513 6.77 -15.01 28.13
N CYS A 514 7.78 -14.41 27.47
CA CYS A 514 8.78 -15.15 26.70
C CYS A 514 9.89 -15.77 27.58
N GLY A 515 9.92 -15.46 28.88
CA GLY A 515 10.98 -15.85 29.80
C GLY A 515 12.33 -15.19 29.48
N LEU A 516 12.29 -13.93 29.07
CA LEU A 516 13.45 -13.12 28.67
C LEU A 516 13.51 -11.82 29.48
N THR A 517 14.70 -11.21 29.53
CA THR A 517 14.93 -9.94 30.23
C THR A 517 15.17 -8.81 29.23
N VAL A 518 14.52 -7.66 29.45
CA VAL A 518 14.78 -6.43 28.68
C VAL A 518 16.13 -5.85 29.11
N ILE A 519 17.06 -5.70 28.16
CA ILE A 519 18.40 -5.15 28.42
C ILE A 519 18.67 -3.82 27.70
N ASP A 520 17.88 -3.50 26.68
CA ASP A 520 17.84 -2.17 26.06
C ASP A 520 16.45 -1.95 25.45
N ASN A 521 15.92 -0.74 25.57
CA ASN A 521 14.65 -0.33 24.98
C ASN A 521 14.66 1.18 24.78
N ARG A 522 14.64 1.62 23.52
CA ARG A 522 14.79 3.03 23.15
C ARG A 522 13.83 3.37 22.03
N SER A 523 13.19 4.53 22.13
CA SER A 523 12.43 5.05 20.99
C SER A 523 13.37 5.56 19.90
N ILE A 524 12.94 5.51 18.63
CA ILE A 524 13.70 6.12 17.54
C ILE A 524 13.84 7.61 17.75
N GLY A 525 12.87 8.28 18.36
CA GLY A 525 12.98 9.69 18.73
C GLY A 525 14.12 10.00 19.71
N GLU A 526 14.28 9.21 20.76
CA GLU A 526 15.41 9.33 21.69
C GLU A 526 16.76 9.12 21.00
N LEU A 527 16.86 8.07 20.19
CA LEU A 527 18.08 7.74 19.46
C LEU A 527 18.38 8.77 18.37
N SER A 528 17.35 9.38 17.77
CA SER A 528 17.51 10.46 16.79
C SER A 528 18.20 11.67 17.41
N LYS A 529 17.85 12.02 18.66
CA LYS A 529 18.54 13.06 19.42
C LYS A 529 19.95 12.64 19.82
N GLU A 530 20.12 11.43 20.36
CA GLU A 530 21.44 10.90 20.75
C GLU A 530 22.42 10.86 19.57
N TYR A 531 21.94 10.53 18.38
CA TYR A 531 22.74 10.44 17.17
C TYR A 531 22.79 11.74 16.35
N ASP A 532 22.22 12.83 16.88
CA ASP A 532 22.13 14.17 16.25
C ASP A 532 21.42 14.19 14.88
N VAL A 533 20.53 13.21 14.64
CA VAL A 533 19.83 12.98 13.35
C VAL A 533 18.63 13.91 13.21
N ASP A 534 17.89 14.08 14.29
CA ASP A 534 16.74 14.95 14.36
C ASP A 534 16.51 15.42 15.80
N ASN A 535 16.58 16.73 16.01
CA ASN A 535 16.36 17.34 17.32
C ASN A 535 14.87 17.51 17.64
N ASN A 536 13.98 17.39 16.64
CA ASN A 536 12.53 17.46 16.81
C ASN A 536 11.82 16.31 16.07
N PRO A 537 12.01 15.06 16.52
CA PRO A 537 11.45 13.89 15.85
C PRO A 537 9.91 13.93 15.86
N SER A 538 9.31 13.56 14.73
CA SER A 538 7.85 13.51 14.56
C SER A 538 7.19 12.58 15.59
N TYR A 539 5.91 12.82 15.87
CA TYR A 539 5.16 12.05 16.87
C TYR A 539 5.19 10.53 16.61
N GLY A 540 5.18 10.11 15.34
CA GLY A 540 5.30 8.70 14.95
C GLY A 540 6.67 8.08 15.29
N ALA A 541 7.76 8.82 15.13
CA ALA A 541 9.11 8.35 15.47
C ALA A 541 9.31 8.13 16.98
N ASN A 542 8.55 8.84 17.83
CA ASN A 542 8.57 8.62 19.28
C ASN A 542 7.83 7.35 19.71
N LYS A 543 6.94 6.82 18.88
CA LYS A 543 6.20 5.57 19.15
C LYS A 543 6.85 4.33 18.57
N TYR A 544 7.81 4.49 17.67
CA TYR A 544 8.57 3.38 17.12
C TYR A 544 9.80 3.11 17.96
N SER A 545 9.98 1.87 18.42
CA SER A 545 11.02 1.51 19.37
C SER A 545 11.87 0.36 18.88
N VAL A 546 13.13 0.36 19.33
CA VAL A 546 14.07 -0.74 19.17
C VAL A 546 14.37 -1.34 20.55
N CYS A 547 14.46 -2.66 20.61
CA CYS A 547 14.65 -3.39 21.86
C CYS A 547 15.64 -4.53 21.70
N ALA A 548 16.43 -4.76 22.75
CA ALA A 548 17.22 -5.96 22.93
C ALA A 548 16.71 -6.74 24.15
N LEU A 549 16.46 -8.04 23.96
CA LEU A 549 16.15 -8.99 25.03
C LEU A 549 17.30 -9.97 25.19
N ARG A 550 17.51 -10.45 26.42
CA ARG A 550 18.50 -11.48 26.75
C ARG A 550 17.82 -12.67 27.41
N LYS A 551 18.26 -13.88 27.06
CA LYS A 551 17.97 -15.09 27.83
C LYS A 551 18.95 -15.22 29.00
#